data_AF-A0A925A5F9-F1
#
_entry.id   AF-A0A925A5F9-F1
#
_cell.length_a   1.000
_cell.length_b   1.000
_cell.length_c   1.000
_cell.angle_alpha   90.00
_cell.angle_beta   90.00
_cell.angle_gamma   90.00
#
_symmetry.space_group_name_H-M   'P 1'
#
loop_
_entity.id
_entity.type
_entity.pdbx_description
1 polymer ?
#
loop_
_entity_poly.entity_id
_entity_poly.type
_entity_poly.pdbx_seq_one_letter_code
_entity_poly.pdbx_strand_id
1 'polypeptide(L)' 'EARKLINALAGLITASAPDLGDQHSRALRGGLRSVQLAFREASPIPDAPGLGAGEKWTGAVN' A
#
# COMPACT_ATOMS: atom_id res chain seq x y z
N GLU A 1 3.05 5.74 13.69
CA GLU A 1 2.14 6.57 12.87
C GLU A 1 2.19 6.25 11.37
N ALA A 2 3.37 6.02 10.77
CA ALA A 2 3.51 5.67 9.35
C ALA A 2 2.55 4.57 8.84
N ARG A 3 2.35 3.48 9.60
CA ARG A 3 1.35 2.43 9.26
C ARG A 3 -0.05 3.01 9.00
N LYS A 4 -0.52 3.95 9.83
CA LYS A 4 -1.84 4.57 9.67
C LYS A 4 -1.90 5.39 8.37
N LEU A 5 -0.84 6.11 8.04
CA LEU A 5 -0.73 6.88 6.80
C LEU A 5 -0.73 5.97 5.57
N ILE A 6 0.07 4.89 5.58
CA ILE A 6 0.12 3.92 4.48
C ILE A 6 -1.24 3.23 4.31
N ASN A 7 -1.92 2.88 5.40
CA ASN A 7 -3.27 2.32 5.36
C ASN A 7 -4.28 3.31 4.75
N ALA A 8 -4.21 4.59 5.13
CA ALA A 8 -5.08 5.63 4.58
C ALA A 8 -4.83 5.84 3.09
N LEU A 9 -3.56 5.92 2.68
CA LEU A 9 -3.15 6.06 1.28
C LEU A 9 -3.59 4.86 0.44
N ALA A 10 -3.42 3.65 0.97
CA ALA A 10 -3.87 2.42 0.32
C ALA A 10 -5.40 2.42 0.12
N GLY A 11 -6.14 2.83 1.14
CA GLY A 11 -7.59 2.99 1.04
C GLY A 11 -7.99 4.01 -0.03
N LEU A 12 -7.33 5.18 -0.04
CA LEU A 12 -7.59 6.24 -1.02
C LEU A 12 -7.33 5.75 -2.46
N ILE A 13 -6.14 5.22 -2.74
CA ILE A 13 -5.75 4.78 -4.09
C ILE A 13 -6.66 3.65 -4.58
N THR A 14 -7.00 2.69 -3.71
CA THR A 14 -7.90 1.60 -4.08
C THR A 14 -9.31 2.11 -4.38
N ALA A 15 -9.84 3.03 -3.56
CA ALA A 15 -11.16 3.60 -3.76
C ALA A 15 -11.25 4.49 -5.01
N SER A 16 -10.21 5.27 -5.30
CA SER A 16 -10.19 6.17 -6.47
C SER A 16 -9.80 5.48 -7.78
N ALA A 17 -9.42 4.20 -7.76
CA ALA A 17 -8.93 3.49 -8.95
C ALA A 17 -9.90 3.50 -10.15
N PRO A 18 -11.23 3.35 -9.98
CA PRO A 18 -12.18 3.42 -11.09
C PRO A 18 -12.19 4.78 -11.80
N ASP A 19 -11.97 5.87 -11.07
CA ASP A 19 -12.06 7.24 -11.59
C ASP A 19 -10.77 7.71 -12.30
N LEU A 20 -9.63 7.09 -11.98
CA LEU A 20 -8.31 7.51 -12.45
C LEU A 20 -7.89 6.88 -13.80
N GLY A 21 -8.63 5.87 -14.25
CA GLY A 21 -8.25 5.05 -15.40
C GLY A 21 -7.00 4.17 -15.14
N ASP A 22 -6.72 3.27 -16.08
CA ASP A 22 -5.70 2.22 -15.91
C ASP A 22 -4.27 2.78 -15.78
N GLN A 23 -3.93 3.81 -16.55
CA GLN A 23 -2.57 4.37 -16.56
C GLN A 23 -2.17 5.00 -15.21
N HIS A 24 -3.00 5.92 -14.69
CA HIS A 24 -2.69 6.61 -13.44
C HIS A 24 -2.83 5.68 -12.23
N SER A 25 -3.85 4.82 -12.21
CA SER A 25 -4.04 3.86 -11.12
C SER A 25 -2.87 2.87 -11.01
N ARG A 26 -2.31 2.40 -12.14
CA ARG A 26 -1.11 1.53 -12.13
C ARG A 26 0.11 2.23 -11.54
N ALA A 27 0.37 3.47 -11.94
CA ALA A 27 1.51 4.25 -11.42
C ALA A 27 1.39 4.48 -9.90
N LEU A 28 0.20 4.86 -9.43
CA LEU A 28 -0.04 5.10 -8.00
C LEU A 28 0.06 3.81 -7.16
N ARG A 29 -0.49 2.69 -7.65
CA ARG A 29 -0.33 1.37 -7.01
C ARG A 29 1.14 0.95 -6.94
N GLY A 30 1.92 1.21 -8.00
CA GLY A 30 3.36 0.98 -8.03
C GLY A 30 4.10 1.78 -6.97
N GLY A 31 3.84 3.09 -6.88
CA GLY A 31 4.42 3.97 -5.86
C GLY A 31 4.06 3.54 -4.44
N LEU A 32 2.79 3.21 -4.19
CA LEU A 32 2.33 2.68 -2.91
C LEU A 32 3.07 1.38 -2.54
N ARG A 33 3.21 0.44 -3.49
CA ARG A 33 3.93 -0.82 -3.26
C ARG A 33 5.38 -0.56 -2.84
N SER A 34 6.07 0.40 -3.47
CA SER A 34 7.43 0.78 -3.08
C SER A 34 7.49 1.30 -1.64
N VAL A 35 6.52 2.13 -1.22
CA VAL A 35 6.43 2.62 0.17
C VAL A 35 6.15 1.48 1.15
N GLN A 36 5.27 0.54 0.80
CA GLN A 36 4.95 -0.61 1.65
C GLN A 36 6.17 -1.53 1.84
N LEU A 37 6.94 -1.79 0.77
CA LEU A 37 8.15 -2.59 0.83
C LEU A 37 9.23 -1.90 1.69
N ALA A 38 9.46 -0.61 1.47
CA ALA A 38 10.41 0.17 2.29
C ALA A 38 10.00 0.19 3.77
N PHE A 39 8.70 0.32 4.07
CA PHE A 39 8.19 0.24 5.43
C PHE A 39 8.40 -1.16 6.04
N ARG A 40 8.17 -2.23 5.28
CA ARG A 40 8.41 -3.61 5.71
C ARG A 40 9.89 -3.84 6.05
N GLU A 41 10.79 -3.37 5.19
CA GLU A 41 12.24 -3.50 5.38
C GLU A 41 12.74 -2.71 6.59
N ALA A 42 12.23 -1.50 6.80
CA ALA A 42 12.62 -0.64 7.91
C ALA A 42 11.97 -1.04 9.26
N SER A 43 10.90 -1.82 9.26
CA SER A 43 10.18 -2.22 10.47
C SER A 43 10.97 -3.28 11.23
N PRO A 44 11.29 -3.07 12.53
CA PRO A 44 11.95 -4.09 13.36
C PRO A 44 11.01 -5.24 13.73
N ILE A 45 9.71 -5.09 13.49
CA ILE A 45 8.68 -6.08 13.77
C ILE A 45 8.09 -6.50 12.42
N PRO A 46 8.38 -7.72 11.93
CA PRO A 46 7.83 -8.19 10.67
C PRO A 46 6.33 -8.50 10.83
N ASP A 47 5.53 -8.00 9.88
CA ASP A 47 4.12 -8.36 9.80
C ASP A 47 3.96 -9.70 9.06
N ALA A 48 2.95 -10.47 9.44
CA ALA A 48 2.55 -11.63 8.64
C ALA A 48 2.01 -11.16 7.27
N PRO A 49 2.11 -11.98 6.21
CA PRO A 49 1.55 -11.64 4.90
C PRO A 49 0.06 -11.32 4.99
N GLY A 50 -0.35 -10.21 4.36
CA GLY A 50 -1.72 -9.68 4.41
C GLY A 50 -2.02 -8.76 5.60
N LEU A 51 -1.11 -8.67 6.58
CA LEU A 51 -1.24 -7.82 7.78
C LEU A 51 -0.28 -6.62 7.78
N GLY A 52 0.54 -6.49 6.73
CA GLY A 52 1.43 -5.36 6.51
C GLY A 52 0.69 -4.04 6.34
N ALA A 53 1.44 -2.94 6.45
CA ALA A 53 0.90 -1.60 6.23
C ALA A 53 0.33 -1.48 4.80
N GLY A 54 -0.94 -1.11 4.68
CA GLY A 54 -1.70 -0.99 3.43
C GLY A 54 -2.27 -2.31 2.89
N GLU A 55 -1.81 -3.47 3.38
CA GLU A 55 -2.16 -4.78 2.82
C GLU A 55 -3.63 -5.15 2.99
N LYS A 56 -4.33 -4.53 3.95
CA LYS A 56 -5.79 -4.59 4.06
C LYS A 56 -6.51 -4.27 2.74
N TRP A 57 -5.95 -3.34 1.95
CA TRP A 57 -6.55 -2.86 0.70
C TRP A 57 -5.82 -3.34 -0.56
N THR A 58 -4.53 -3.67 -0.45
CA THR A 58 -3.70 -4.06 -1.60
C THR A 58 -3.44 -5.56 -1.71
N GLY A 59 -3.76 -6.33 -0.66
CA GLY A 59 -3.24 -7.69 -0.50
C GLY A 59 -1.77 -7.69 -0.09
N ALA A 60 -1.21 -8.90 0.07
CA ALA A 60 0.18 -9.09 0.47
C ALA A 60 1.16 -8.52 -0.59
N VAL A 61 2.17 -7.79 -0.14
CA VAL A 61 3.27 -7.29 -0.97
C VAL A 61 4.54 -8.09 -0.71
N ASN A 62 5.05 -8.74 -1.76
CA ASN A 62 6.29 -9.53 -1.71
C ASN A 62 7.43 -8.81 -2.39
#